data_AF-A0A7C7L7Z7-F1
#
_entry.id   AF-A0A7C7L7Z7-F1
#
_cell.length_a   1.000
_cell.length_b   1.000
_cell.length_c   1.000
_cell.angle_alpha   90.00
_cell.angle_beta   90.00
_cell.angle_gamma   90.00
#
_symmetry.space_group_name_H-M   'P 1'
#
loop_
_entity.id
_entity.type
_entity.pdbx_description
1 polymer ?
#
loop_
_entity_poly.entity_id
_entity_poly.type
_entity_poly.pdbx_seq_one_letter_code
_entity_poly.pdbx_strand_id
1 'polypeptide(L)'
;MLSAMRDRGWRVIGSEISISTARSAAEENQVAVFVGELDALYSSAQFDFIILFQVLEHVSDPFTVLRRCADLLSRGGAIVVVVPNFSSWQARFFGRSWLHLDVPRHQYHFSPHTLRYAMEKAGLQVVRTRFASLEHDPYGWVQSALNSIGFKKNLMMKFLMGSWEEGTSIMTVAVMIGLSVVLVIPSFLLSIFTWGVGAGAIVEVWCAKA
;
A
#
# COMPACT_ATOMS: atom_id res chain seq x y z
N MET A 1 -8.59 4.77 -8.34
CA MET A 1 -9.32 5.00 -7.06
C MET A 1 -10.12 6.29 -7.09
N LEU A 2 -9.49 7.47 -7.22
CA LEU A 2 -10.20 8.76 -7.21
C LEU A 2 -11.20 8.92 -8.36
N SER A 3 -10.88 8.44 -9.57
CA SER A 3 -11.83 8.38 -10.71
C SER A 3 -13.10 7.62 -10.34
N ALA A 4 -12.97 6.42 -9.78
CA ALA A 4 -14.10 5.60 -9.36
C ALA A 4 -14.96 6.24 -8.24
N MET A 5 -14.38 7.10 -7.40
CA MET A 5 -15.13 7.89 -6.41
C MET A 5 -15.87 9.06 -7.09
N ARG A 6 -15.20 9.77 -8.01
CA ARG A 6 -15.84 10.83 -8.81
C ARG A 6 -17.03 10.30 -9.60
N ASP A 7 -16.89 9.13 -10.22
CA ASP A 7 -17.97 8.50 -11.00
C ASP A 7 -19.18 8.12 -10.11
N ARG A 8 -19.00 8.10 -8.78
CA ARG A 8 -20.06 7.93 -7.77
C ARG A 8 -20.54 9.27 -7.17
N GLY A 9 -20.18 10.40 -7.76
CA GLY A 9 -20.62 11.73 -7.36
C GLY A 9 -19.75 12.42 -6.31
N TRP A 10 -18.60 11.86 -5.91
CA TRP A 10 -17.70 12.52 -4.96
C TRP A 10 -16.91 13.63 -5.64
N ARG A 11 -16.70 14.74 -4.92
CA ARG A 11 -15.68 15.72 -5.28
C ARG A 11 -14.34 15.23 -4.75
N VAL A 12 -13.37 15.04 -5.64
CA VAL A 12 -12.08 14.42 -5.31
C VAL A 12 -10.91 15.33 -5.64
N ILE A 13 -9.83 15.18 -4.86
CA ILE A 13 -8.51 15.73 -5.13
C ILE A 13 -7.45 14.73 -4.68
N GLY A 14 -6.36 14.62 -5.44
CA GLY A 14 -5.20 13.78 -5.13
C GLY A 14 -3.93 14.61 -4.89
N SER A 15 -2.95 13.99 -4.25
CA SER A 15 -1.61 14.52 -3.95
C SER A 15 -0.59 13.54 -4.53
N GLU A 16 0.39 14.04 -5.26
CA GLU A 16 1.49 13.23 -5.80
C GLU A 16 2.77 14.09 -5.85
N ILE A 17 3.89 13.56 -5.36
CA ILE A 17 5.16 14.31 -5.31
C ILE A 17 5.84 14.38 -6.69
N SER A 18 5.64 13.37 -7.52
CA SER A 18 6.20 13.29 -8.87
C SER A 18 5.38 14.12 -9.86
N ILE A 19 5.99 15.16 -10.44
CA ILE A 19 5.33 16.03 -11.42
C ILE A 19 4.78 15.23 -12.61
N SER A 20 5.55 14.28 -13.13
CA SER A 20 5.12 13.47 -14.28
C SER A 20 3.94 12.57 -13.91
N THR A 21 4.03 11.88 -12.78
CA THR A 21 2.97 11.00 -12.28
C THR A 21 1.70 11.79 -11.97
N ALA A 22 1.81 12.97 -11.34
CA ALA A 22 0.68 13.84 -11.03
C ALA A 22 -0.04 14.31 -12.30
N ARG A 23 0.72 14.71 -13.34
CA ARG A 23 0.17 15.13 -14.64
C ARG A 23 -0.55 13.98 -15.34
N SER A 24 0.12 12.84 -15.50
CA SER A 24 -0.50 11.65 -16.11
C SER A 24 -1.76 11.22 -15.34
N ALA A 25 -1.71 11.18 -14.01
CA ALA A 25 -2.87 10.84 -13.20
C ALA A 25 -4.03 11.83 -13.40
N ALA A 26 -3.77 13.13 -13.44
CA ALA A 26 -4.79 14.15 -13.65
C ALA A 26 -5.43 14.06 -15.04
N GLU A 27 -4.62 13.86 -16.09
CA GLU A 27 -5.06 13.77 -17.48
C GLU A 27 -5.86 12.49 -17.73
N GLU A 28 -5.29 11.32 -17.39
CA GLU A 28 -5.90 10.02 -17.68
C GLU A 28 -7.16 9.77 -16.88
N ASN A 29 -7.18 10.23 -15.62
CA ASN A 29 -8.31 9.97 -14.72
C ASN A 29 -9.28 11.14 -14.64
N GLN A 30 -8.99 12.29 -15.26
CA GLN A 30 -9.79 13.52 -15.20
C GLN A 30 -10.13 13.92 -13.74
N VAL A 31 -9.12 13.89 -12.87
CA VAL A 31 -9.24 14.28 -11.45
C VAL A 31 -8.22 15.37 -11.13
N ALA A 32 -8.55 16.26 -10.18
CA ALA A 32 -7.59 17.24 -9.71
C ALA A 32 -6.48 16.52 -8.93
N VAL A 33 -5.23 16.67 -9.35
CA VAL A 33 -4.04 16.21 -8.61
C VAL A 33 -3.10 17.38 -8.45
N PHE A 34 -2.74 17.70 -7.22
CA PHE A 34 -1.71 18.70 -6.97
C PHE A 34 -0.36 18.03 -6.77
N VAL A 35 0.69 18.77 -7.15
CA VAL A 35 2.07 18.31 -6.97
C VAL A 35 2.57 18.69 -5.59
N GLY A 36 3.03 17.71 -4.82
CA GLY A 36 3.64 17.92 -3.52
C GLY A 36 2.97 17.16 -2.39
N GLU A 37 3.47 17.37 -1.18
CA GLU A 37 2.98 16.75 0.06
C GLU A 37 1.71 17.43 0.59
N LEU A 38 1.07 16.84 1.60
CA LEU A 38 -0.16 17.35 2.20
C LEU A 38 -0.06 18.80 2.71
N ASP A 39 1.14 19.29 3.02
CA ASP A 39 1.36 20.66 3.47
C ASP A 39 1.07 21.70 2.39
N ALA A 40 1.04 21.30 1.11
CA ALA A 40 0.61 22.17 0.02
C ALA A 40 -0.92 22.40 0.02
N LEU A 41 -1.71 21.65 0.79
CA LEU A 41 -3.15 21.86 0.94
C LEU A 41 -3.43 22.98 1.95
N TYR A 42 -4.29 23.92 1.55
CA TYR A 42 -4.78 25.00 2.42
C TYR A 42 -5.52 24.45 3.65
N SER A 43 -5.26 25.02 4.83
CA SER A 43 -5.85 24.60 6.11
C SER A 43 -7.37 24.76 6.21
N SER A 44 -8.01 25.52 5.32
CA SER A 44 -9.46 25.69 5.28
C SER A 44 -10.18 24.54 4.56
N ALA A 45 -9.46 23.69 3.82
CA ALA A 45 -10.06 22.53 3.17
C ALA A 45 -10.41 21.47 4.23
N GLN A 46 -11.72 21.24 4.42
CA GLN A 46 -12.22 20.13 5.23
C GLN A 46 -12.69 18.99 4.31
N PHE A 47 -12.23 17.77 4.59
CA PHE A 47 -12.55 16.56 3.84
C PHE A 47 -13.45 15.63 4.65
N ASP A 48 -14.48 15.09 4.01
CA ASP A 48 -15.33 14.07 4.64
C ASP A 48 -14.64 12.69 4.66
N PHE A 49 -13.71 12.47 3.73
CA PHE A 49 -12.96 11.22 3.62
C PHE A 49 -11.53 11.43 3.12
N ILE A 50 -10.55 10.81 3.78
CA ILE A 50 -9.13 10.79 3.38
C ILE A 50 -8.67 9.35 3.18
N ILE A 51 -7.84 9.10 2.16
CA ILE A 51 -7.24 7.80 1.89
C ILE A 51 -5.72 7.96 1.82
N LEU A 52 -4.99 7.24 2.67
CA LEU A 52 -3.55 7.02 2.51
C LEU A 52 -3.33 5.58 2.08
N PHE A 53 -2.94 5.36 0.83
CA PHE A 53 -2.77 4.02 0.26
C PHE A 53 -1.32 3.80 -0.15
N GLN A 54 -0.61 2.92 0.57
CA GLN A 54 0.80 2.57 0.35
C GLN A 54 1.70 3.82 0.23
N VAL A 55 1.54 4.77 1.17
CA VAL A 55 2.27 6.05 1.18
C VAL A 55 2.86 6.39 2.55
N LEU A 56 2.19 6.01 3.64
CA LEU A 56 2.60 6.39 5.00
C LEU A 56 3.96 5.75 5.40
N GLU A 57 4.32 4.62 4.83
CA GLU A 57 5.60 3.94 4.98
C GLU A 57 6.76 4.67 4.29
N HIS A 58 6.45 5.55 3.33
CA HIS A 58 7.42 6.28 2.52
C HIS A 58 7.74 7.68 3.05
N VAL A 59 6.87 8.26 3.88
CA VAL A 59 7.04 9.63 4.39
C VAL A 59 8.09 9.69 5.50
N SER A 60 8.72 10.85 5.65
CA SER A 60 9.77 11.10 6.65
C SER A 60 9.25 11.16 8.08
N ASP A 61 8.05 11.71 8.28
CA ASP A 61 7.37 11.81 9.58
C ASP A 61 5.88 11.38 9.46
N PRO A 62 5.58 10.09 9.68
CA PRO A 62 4.21 9.59 9.59
C PRO A 62 3.29 10.18 10.65
N PHE A 63 3.79 10.57 11.83
CA PHE A 63 2.96 11.17 12.87
C PHE A 63 2.50 12.57 12.48
N THR A 64 3.38 13.37 11.87
CA THR A 64 3.01 14.70 11.38
C THR A 64 2.01 14.61 10.23
N VAL A 65 2.19 13.68 9.29
CA VAL A 65 1.23 13.40 8.21
C VAL A 65 -0.13 13.01 8.78
N LEU A 66 -0.19 12.08 9.74
CA LEU A 66 -1.45 11.65 10.34
C LEU A 66 -2.18 12.77 11.11
N ARG A 67 -1.44 13.60 11.86
CA ARG A 67 -2.01 14.78 12.54
C ARG A 67 -2.57 15.77 11.53
N ARG A 68 -1.84 16.02 10.44
CA ARG A 68 -2.29 16.90 9.36
C ARG A 68 -3.58 16.37 8.71
N CYS A 69 -3.67 15.06 8.46
CA CYS A 69 -4.91 14.45 7.99
C CYS A 69 -6.05 14.64 9.00
N ALA A 70 -5.79 14.44 10.30
CA ALA A 70 -6.79 14.66 11.33
C ALA A 70 -7.29 16.12 11.33
N ASP A 71 -6.42 17.11 11.18
CA ASP A 71 -6.80 18.52 11.10
C ASP A 71 -7.67 18.82 9.87
N LEU A 72 -7.30 18.24 8.71
CA LEU A 72 -7.98 18.41 7.43
C LEU A 72 -9.33 17.67 7.34
N LEU A 73 -9.64 16.73 8.23
CA LEU A 73 -10.95 16.06 8.24
C LEU A 73 -12.06 16.98 8.78
N SER A 74 -13.24 16.92 8.17
CA SER A 74 -14.48 17.45 8.73
C SER A 74 -14.82 16.75 10.05
N ARG A 75 -15.62 17.39 10.92
CA ARG A 75 -16.22 16.68 12.08
C ARG A 75 -17.05 15.50 11.59
N GLY A 76 -16.83 14.31 12.17
CA GLY A 76 -17.46 13.07 11.71
C GLY A 76 -16.91 12.50 10.39
N GLY A 77 -15.88 13.13 9.81
CA GLY A 77 -15.16 12.59 8.66
C GLY A 77 -14.35 11.36 9.01
N ALA A 78 -13.91 10.61 8.00
CA ALA A 78 -13.17 9.37 8.19
C ALA A 78 -11.88 9.31 7.37
N ILE A 79 -10.92 8.53 7.85
CA ILE A 79 -9.67 8.22 7.14
C ILE A 79 -9.47 6.72 7.08
N VAL A 80 -8.97 6.24 5.94
CA VAL A 80 -8.44 4.89 5.81
C VAL A 80 -6.94 4.95 5.47
N VAL A 81 -6.16 4.15 6.17
CA VAL A 81 -4.72 4.00 5.96
C VAL A 81 -4.42 2.55 5.63
N VAL A 82 -3.77 2.33 4.49
CA VAL A 82 -3.41 1.00 3.97
C VAL A 82 -1.90 0.95 3.80
N VAL A 83 -1.24 0.05 4.54
CA VAL A 83 0.23 -0.10 4.51
C VAL A 83 0.63 -1.58 4.57
N PRO A 84 1.86 -1.94 4.18
CA PRO A 84 2.40 -3.27 4.44
C PRO A 84 2.42 -3.58 5.94
N ASN A 85 1.96 -4.79 6.27
CA ASN A 85 1.98 -5.34 7.61
C ASN A 85 3.30 -6.09 7.85
N PHE A 86 4.23 -5.43 8.55
CA PHE A 86 5.53 -5.99 8.91
C PHE A 86 5.45 -7.16 9.91
N SER A 87 4.32 -7.32 10.60
CA SER A 87 4.05 -8.47 11.46
C SER A 87 3.31 -9.61 10.76
N SER A 88 3.05 -9.49 9.45
CA SER A 88 2.37 -10.50 8.65
C SER A 88 3.14 -11.82 8.60
N TRP A 89 2.42 -12.89 8.26
CA TRP A 89 3.07 -14.18 8.06
C TRP A 89 4.09 -14.14 6.92
N GLN A 90 3.78 -13.47 5.80
CA GLN A 90 4.73 -13.30 4.71
C GLN A 90 6.03 -12.63 5.17
N ALA A 91 5.93 -11.53 5.92
CA ALA A 91 7.10 -10.83 6.47
C ALA A 91 7.92 -11.75 7.39
N ARG A 92 7.25 -12.52 8.26
CA ARG A 92 7.91 -13.43 9.21
C ARG A 92 8.57 -14.63 8.53
N PHE A 93 7.93 -15.23 7.52
CA PHE A 93 8.46 -16.40 6.82
C PHE A 93 9.60 -16.05 5.86
N PHE A 94 9.46 -14.96 5.11
CA PHE A 94 10.43 -14.62 4.07
C PHE A 94 11.51 -13.63 4.53
N GLY A 95 11.28 -12.90 5.62
CA GLY A 95 12.25 -11.94 6.17
C GLY A 95 12.82 -11.02 5.08
N ARG A 96 14.11 -11.16 4.79
CA ARG A 96 14.84 -10.35 3.79
C ARG A 96 14.33 -10.54 2.35
N SER A 97 13.69 -11.68 2.06
CA SER A 97 13.13 -12.01 0.75
C SER A 97 11.67 -11.56 0.59
N TRP A 98 11.06 -10.98 1.62
CA TRP A 98 9.67 -10.50 1.55
C TRP A 98 9.52 -9.39 0.50
N LEU A 99 8.50 -9.51 -0.36
CA LEU A 99 8.20 -8.56 -1.43
C LEU A 99 8.14 -7.11 -0.91
N HIS A 100 7.40 -6.88 0.17
CA HIS A 100 7.15 -5.53 0.69
C HIS A 100 8.28 -5.01 1.60
N LEU A 101 9.39 -5.74 1.74
CA LEU A 101 10.61 -5.20 2.34
C LEU A 101 11.37 -4.37 1.29
N ASP A 102 10.92 -3.14 1.06
CA ASP A 102 11.41 -2.23 0.01
C ASP A 102 12.30 -1.11 0.55
N VAL A 103 13.36 -1.47 1.28
CA VAL A 103 14.36 -0.51 1.75
C VAL A 103 15.27 -0.08 0.57
N PRO A 104 15.59 1.22 0.40
CA PRO A 104 15.36 2.34 1.33
C PRO A 104 14.07 3.16 1.10
N ARG A 105 13.21 2.75 0.17
CA ARG A 105 11.94 3.45 -0.11
C ARG A 105 10.97 3.39 1.07
N HIS A 106 10.82 2.23 1.71
CA HIS A 106 10.05 2.06 2.96
C HIS A 106 10.92 2.51 4.13
N GLN A 107 10.68 3.74 4.61
CA GLN A 107 11.37 4.32 5.75
C GLN A 107 10.80 3.79 7.07
N TYR A 108 9.50 3.50 7.09
CA TYR A 108 8.79 2.96 8.24
C TYR A 108 8.14 1.62 7.92
N HIS A 109 8.09 0.74 8.93
CA HIS A 109 7.49 -0.59 8.82
C HIS A 109 6.46 -0.75 9.93
N PHE A 110 5.19 -0.83 9.55
CA PHE A 110 4.08 -0.84 10.50
C PHE A 110 3.63 -2.27 10.84
N SER A 111 3.27 -2.46 12.10
CA SER A 111 2.40 -3.56 12.53
C SER A 111 0.99 -3.00 12.75
N PRO A 112 -0.05 -3.84 12.85
CA PRO A 112 -1.41 -3.38 13.14
C PRO A 112 -1.48 -2.62 14.46
N HIS A 113 -0.68 -3.06 15.45
CA HIS A 113 -0.58 -2.41 16.75
C HIS A 113 0.08 -1.03 16.65
N THR A 114 1.24 -0.93 15.98
CA THR A 114 1.96 0.35 15.87
C THR A 114 1.24 1.35 14.98
N LEU A 115 0.54 0.89 13.93
CA LEU A 115 -0.31 1.75 13.11
C LEU A 115 -1.49 2.26 13.93
N ARG A 116 -2.23 1.38 14.62
CA ARG A 116 -3.33 1.79 15.51
C ARG A 116 -2.88 2.84 16.51
N TYR A 117 -1.76 2.60 17.19
CA TYR A 117 -1.18 3.53 18.14
C TYR A 117 -0.87 4.89 17.49
N ALA A 118 -0.28 4.90 16.30
CA ALA A 118 0.02 6.13 15.59
C ALA A 118 -1.24 6.93 15.22
N MET A 119 -2.28 6.25 14.75
CA MET A 119 -3.57 6.85 14.43
C MET A 119 -4.23 7.47 15.67
N GLU A 120 -4.29 6.71 16.78
CA GLU A 120 -4.87 7.18 18.05
C GLU A 120 -4.12 8.37 18.62
N LYS A 121 -2.78 8.36 18.53
CA LYS A 121 -1.95 9.50 18.95
C LYS A 121 -2.11 10.74 18.07
N ALA A 122 -2.54 10.58 16.82
CA ALA A 122 -2.89 11.69 15.94
C ALA A 122 -4.29 12.27 16.20
N GLY A 123 -5.03 11.76 17.20
CA GLY A 123 -6.38 12.22 17.53
C GLY A 123 -7.49 11.56 16.72
N LEU A 124 -7.20 10.44 16.06
CA LEU A 124 -8.16 9.67 15.27
C LEU A 124 -8.67 8.46 16.08
N GLN A 125 -9.96 8.15 15.97
CA GLN A 125 -10.54 6.99 16.65
C GLN A 125 -10.59 5.79 15.72
N VAL A 126 -9.91 4.70 16.05
CA VAL A 126 -9.94 3.47 15.23
C VAL A 126 -11.31 2.81 15.31
N VAL A 127 -11.94 2.61 14.15
CA VAL A 127 -13.27 1.99 14.03
C VAL A 127 -13.22 0.58 13.45
N ARG A 128 -12.23 0.28 12.59
CA ARG A 128 -12.11 -1.02 11.92
C ARG A 128 -10.68 -1.28 11.50
N THR A 129 -10.26 -2.55 11.54
CA THR A 129 -9.01 -3.04 10.97
C THR A 129 -9.32 -4.22 10.05
N ARG A 130 -8.69 -4.25 8.88
CA ARG A 130 -8.81 -5.32 7.88
C ARG A 130 -7.42 -5.75 7.40
N PHE A 131 -7.37 -6.97 6.89
CA PHE A 131 -6.12 -7.62 6.47
C PHE A 131 -6.20 -8.21 5.06
N ALA A 132 -7.37 -8.14 4.42
CA ALA A 132 -7.61 -8.78 3.14
C ALA A 132 -7.18 -7.88 1.98
N SER A 133 -6.18 -8.31 1.22
CA SER A 133 -5.81 -7.69 -0.05
C SER A 133 -5.65 -8.76 -1.15
N LEU A 134 -6.67 -8.89 -2.01
CA LEU A 134 -6.61 -9.79 -3.17
C LEU A 134 -5.52 -9.39 -4.17
N GLU A 135 -5.22 -8.10 -4.25
CA GLU A 135 -4.21 -7.55 -5.16
C GLU A 135 -2.79 -7.86 -4.68
N HIS A 136 -2.53 -7.72 -3.37
CA HIS A 136 -1.17 -7.80 -2.84
C HIS A 136 -0.82 -9.15 -2.20
N ASP A 137 -1.74 -9.80 -1.48
CA ASP A 137 -1.39 -10.99 -0.69
C ASP A 137 -0.99 -12.21 -1.54
N PRO A 138 -1.82 -12.70 -2.50
CA PRO A 138 -1.46 -13.89 -3.26
C PRO A 138 -0.17 -13.68 -4.06
N TYR A 139 -0.07 -12.52 -4.71
CA TYR A 139 1.13 -12.14 -5.44
C TYR A 139 2.37 -12.04 -4.52
N GLY A 140 2.21 -11.47 -3.33
CA GLY A 140 3.25 -11.34 -2.33
C GLY A 140 3.83 -12.68 -1.89
N TRP A 141 2.99 -13.71 -1.71
CA TRP A 141 3.45 -15.07 -1.44
C TRP A 141 4.30 -15.62 -2.58
N VAL A 142 3.82 -15.52 -3.83
CA VAL A 142 4.52 -16.02 -5.01
C VAL A 142 5.87 -15.33 -5.17
N GLN A 143 5.88 -13.99 -5.19
CA GLN A 143 7.09 -13.21 -5.42
C GLN A 143 8.10 -13.37 -4.28
N SER A 144 7.65 -13.46 -3.02
CA SER A 144 8.56 -13.67 -1.89
C SER A 144 9.17 -15.08 -1.87
N ALA A 145 8.42 -16.09 -2.32
CA ALA A 145 8.94 -17.44 -2.51
C ALA A 145 9.99 -17.50 -3.64
N LEU A 146 9.76 -16.80 -4.75
CA LEU A 146 10.78 -16.67 -5.81
C LEU A 146 12.04 -15.99 -5.28
N ASN A 147 11.88 -14.90 -4.52
CA ASN A 147 12.99 -14.20 -3.88
C ASN A 147 13.78 -15.09 -2.90
N SER A 148 13.13 -16.06 -2.23
CA SER A 148 13.79 -16.91 -1.24
C SER A 148 14.56 -18.08 -1.85
N ILE A 149 14.22 -18.52 -3.07
CA ILE A 149 14.89 -19.62 -3.77
C ILE A 149 15.98 -19.16 -4.75
N GLY A 150 16.41 -17.91 -4.65
CA GLY A 150 17.59 -17.39 -5.36
C GLY A 150 17.31 -16.68 -6.68
N PHE A 151 16.05 -16.43 -7.05
CA PHE A 151 15.78 -15.48 -8.13
C PHE A 151 16.23 -14.08 -7.70
N LYS A 152 16.64 -13.28 -8.69
CA LYS A 152 16.90 -11.85 -8.47
C LYS A 152 15.68 -11.20 -7.80
N LYS A 153 15.94 -10.32 -6.83
CA LYS A 153 14.89 -9.72 -6.00
C LYS A 153 13.87 -8.98 -6.87
N ASN A 154 12.60 -9.39 -6.70
CA ASN A 154 11.42 -8.84 -7.37
C ASN A 154 11.46 -8.97 -8.91
N LEU A 155 12.09 -10.03 -9.43
CA LEU A 155 12.20 -10.28 -10.87
C LEU A 155 10.84 -10.40 -11.57
N MET A 156 9.88 -11.13 -11.00
CA MET A 156 8.55 -11.28 -11.60
C MET A 156 7.82 -9.94 -11.64
N MET A 157 7.94 -9.12 -10.60
CA MET A 157 7.38 -7.76 -10.56
C MET A 157 7.94 -6.91 -11.71
N LYS A 158 9.25 -6.89 -11.85
CA LYS A 158 9.95 -6.12 -12.88
C LYS A 158 9.59 -6.60 -14.29
N PHE A 159 9.44 -7.91 -14.48
CA PHE A 159 8.95 -8.50 -15.71
C PHE A 159 7.53 -8.02 -16.06
N LEU A 160 6.59 -8.08 -15.09
CA LEU A 160 5.21 -7.64 -15.30
C LEU A 160 5.08 -6.13 -15.55
N MET A 161 5.97 -5.33 -14.97
CA MET A 161 6.04 -3.88 -15.18
C MET A 161 6.72 -3.49 -16.52
N GLY A 162 7.19 -4.46 -17.31
CA GLY A 162 7.92 -4.19 -18.54
C GLY A 162 9.33 -3.62 -18.33
N SER A 163 9.82 -3.56 -17.09
CA SER A 163 11.16 -3.14 -16.73
C SER A 163 12.12 -4.34 -16.79
N TRP A 164 12.49 -4.73 -18.00
CA TRP A 164 13.37 -5.88 -18.24
C TRP A 164 14.75 -5.68 -17.60
N GLU A 165 15.20 -6.66 -16.83
CA GLU A 165 16.57 -6.66 -16.32
C GLU A 165 17.53 -7.29 -17.34
N GLU A 166 18.54 -6.51 -17.73
CA GLU A 166 19.64 -6.98 -18.56
C GLU A 166 20.28 -8.27 -17.99
N GLY A 167 20.61 -9.19 -18.90
CA GLY A 167 21.22 -10.48 -18.56
C GLY A 167 20.26 -11.56 -18.05
N THR A 168 18.95 -11.31 -18.00
CA THR A 168 17.97 -12.36 -17.65
C THR A 168 17.72 -13.30 -18.82
N SER A 169 18.05 -14.58 -18.68
CA SER A 169 17.86 -15.56 -19.74
C SER A 169 16.39 -15.96 -19.93
N ILE A 170 16.00 -16.34 -21.16
CA ILE A 170 14.66 -16.86 -21.47
C ILE A 170 14.34 -18.09 -20.60
N MET A 171 15.32 -18.95 -20.35
CA MET A 171 15.15 -20.12 -19.47
C MET A 171 14.79 -19.69 -18.04
N THR A 172 15.47 -18.67 -17.49
CA THR A 172 15.14 -18.10 -16.18
C THR A 172 13.70 -17.60 -16.12
N VAL A 173 13.24 -16.89 -17.16
CA VAL A 173 11.86 -16.41 -17.25
C VAL A 173 10.87 -17.57 -17.34
N ALA A 174 11.15 -18.58 -18.16
CA ALA A 174 10.29 -19.75 -18.32
C ALA A 174 10.13 -20.53 -17.01
N VAL A 175 11.24 -20.78 -16.30
CA VAL A 175 11.22 -21.45 -14.99
C VAL A 175 10.48 -20.61 -13.96
N MET A 176 10.72 -19.30 -13.91
CA MET A 176 10.02 -18.36 -13.02
C MET A 176 8.50 -18.43 -13.24
N ILE A 177 8.03 -18.33 -14.49
CA ILE A 177 6.60 -18.40 -14.83
C ILE A 177 6.02 -19.76 -14.43
N GLY A 178 6.71 -20.85 -14.76
CA GLY A 178 6.27 -22.21 -14.40
C GLY A 178 6.08 -22.38 -12.88
N LEU A 179 7.05 -21.90 -12.08
CA LEU A 179 6.94 -21.91 -10.63
C LEU A 179 5.82 -21.00 -10.13
N SER A 180 5.67 -19.80 -10.69
CA SER A 180 4.59 -18.88 -10.32
C SER A 180 3.22 -19.53 -10.51
N VAL A 181 2.97 -20.20 -11.64
CA VAL A 181 1.71 -20.90 -11.92
C VAL A 181 1.40 -21.95 -10.86
N VAL A 182 2.39 -22.76 -10.47
CA VAL A 182 2.22 -23.78 -9.42
C VAL A 182 1.90 -23.16 -8.07
N LEU A 183 2.46 -21.98 -7.77
CA LEU A 183 2.29 -21.29 -6.49
C LEU A 183 0.99 -20.49 -6.39
N VAL A 184 0.26 -20.24 -7.49
CA VAL A 184 -1.00 -19.46 -7.48
C VAL A 184 -2.00 -20.05 -6.50
N ILE A 185 -2.42 -21.31 -6.66
CA ILE A 185 -3.48 -21.89 -5.81
C ILE A 185 -3.08 -21.91 -4.32
N PRO A 186 -1.88 -22.40 -3.93
CA PRO A 186 -1.41 -22.31 -2.55
C PRO A 186 -1.39 -20.88 -2.01
N SER A 187 -0.94 -19.90 -2.82
CA SER A 187 -0.89 -18.50 -2.39
C SER A 187 -2.26 -17.92 -2.08
N PHE A 188 -3.29 -18.25 -2.86
CA PHE A 188 -4.67 -17.82 -2.59
C PHE A 188 -5.22 -18.43 -1.30
N LEU A 189 -5.03 -19.75 -1.11
CA LEU A 189 -5.48 -20.45 0.09
C LEU A 189 -4.79 -19.90 1.35
N LEU A 190 -3.48 -19.70 1.28
CA LEU A 190 -2.71 -19.08 2.37
C LEU A 190 -3.19 -17.65 2.65
N SER A 191 -3.46 -16.85 1.62
CA SER A 191 -3.97 -15.48 1.77
C SER A 191 -5.31 -15.46 2.50
N ILE A 192 -6.28 -16.28 2.07
CA ILE A 192 -7.59 -16.37 2.73
C ILE A 192 -7.43 -16.74 4.21
N PHE A 193 -6.57 -17.73 4.48
CA PHE A 193 -6.29 -18.15 5.85
C PHE A 193 -5.66 -17.02 6.67
N THR A 194 -4.62 -16.35 6.16
CA THR A 194 -3.94 -15.26 6.87
C THR A 194 -4.85 -14.05 7.11
N TRP A 195 -5.79 -13.77 6.21
CA TRP A 195 -6.78 -12.72 6.45
C TRP A 195 -7.68 -13.04 7.64
N GLY A 196 -8.14 -14.30 7.75
CA GLY A 196 -9.00 -14.75 8.84
C GLY A 196 -8.35 -14.68 10.21
N VAL A 197 -7.03 -14.86 10.29
CA VAL A 197 -6.26 -14.78 11.55
C VAL A 197 -5.56 -13.44 11.77
N GLY A 198 -5.84 -12.42 10.94
CA GLY A 198 -5.27 -11.08 11.09
C GLY A 198 -3.77 -10.97 10.77
N ALA A 199 -3.27 -11.85 9.89
CA ALA A 199 -1.87 -11.96 9.53
C ALA A 199 -1.59 -11.70 8.03
N GLY A 200 -2.54 -11.07 7.33
CA GLY A 200 -2.37 -10.63 5.93
C GLY A 200 -1.17 -9.69 5.77
N ALA A 201 -0.57 -9.69 4.58
CA ALA A 201 0.60 -8.89 4.20
C ALA A 201 0.31 -7.40 4.18
N ILE A 202 -0.94 -7.00 4.05
CA ILE A 202 -1.41 -5.62 4.13
C ILE A 202 -2.29 -5.45 5.36
N VAL A 203 -2.21 -4.29 5.99
CA VAL A 203 -3.15 -3.86 7.02
C VAL A 203 -3.84 -2.57 6.59
N GLU A 204 -5.17 -2.59 6.69
CA GLU A 204 -6.05 -1.46 6.40
C GLU A 204 -6.72 -1.03 7.72
N VAL A 205 -6.49 0.20 8.14
CA VAL A 205 -7.06 0.77 9.38
C VAL A 205 -7.98 1.93 9.02
N TRP A 206 -9.24 1.84 9.44
CA TRP A 206 -10.23 2.89 9.33
C TRP A 206 -10.32 3.63 10.65
N CYS A 207 -10.38 4.95 10.58
CA CYS A 207 -10.61 5.81 11.73
C CYS A 207 -11.66 6.88 11.43
N ALA A 208 -12.34 7.33 12.48
CA ALA A 208 -13.22 8.49 12.45
C ALA A 208 -12.56 9.66 13.19
N LYS A 209 -12.86 10.89 12.76
CA LYS A 209 -12.58 12.10 13.52
C LYS A 209 -13.72 12.34 14.52
N ALA A 210 -13.34 12.42 15.79
CA ALA A 210 -14.25 12.74 16.89
C ALA A 210 -14.81 14.18 16.80
#